data_AF-V3Z870-F1
#
_entry.id   AF-V3Z870-F1
#
_cell.length_a   1.000
_cell.length_b   1.000
_cell.length_c   1.000
_cell.angle_alpha   90.00
_cell.angle_beta   90.00
_cell.angle_gamma   90.00
#
_symmetry.space_group_name_H-M   'P 1'
#
loop_
_entity.id
_entity.type
_entity.pdbx_description
1 polymer ?
#
loop_
_entity_poly.entity_id
_entity_poly.type
_entity_poly.pdbx_seq_one_letter_code
_entity_poly.pdbx_strand_id
1 'polypeptide(L)'
;MFDRKTKICLMFESGENCFHHENIGDKVCYRLKSLCNNVNCPRCPIGYYGDACQQIIQDCSDGHHRNVARKASLISYIQPTSKGEIIEAKCNFDYGGITLFQLRESLCDPVDFNRNWIDYVNGFGYIHGEYWLGLKHVYNILQNYPAIALQVNFQYGYRGWQGYFNYFSLSDHDTGYKFSAGSYYGAPVDPIGNSLTVAPNSLEGRPFSTYDNDISGNDCPNRFKGGFWFMNKANCSRANPNGRRNHTNFESSLFWLDDLGDRNDFTKVQLRLNRI
;
A
#
# COMPACT_ATOMS: atom_id res chain seq x y z
N MET A 1 7.98 -1.26 18.20
CA MET A 1 8.92 -0.38 17.46
C MET A 1 10.25 -1.11 17.25
N PHE A 2 10.90 -0.97 16.08
CA PHE A 2 12.23 -1.53 15.81
C PHE A 2 13.33 -0.57 16.28
N ASP A 3 14.16 -1.00 17.22
CA ASP A 3 15.32 -0.24 17.66
C ASP A 3 16.50 -0.47 16.69
N ARG A 4 16.90 0.61 15.99
CA ARG A 4 17.98 0.54 14.99
C ARG A 4 19.37 0.32 15.59
N LYS A 5 19.59 0.65 16.87
CA LYS A 5 20.86 0.45 17.58
C LYS A 5 21.00 -0.99 18.07
N THR A 6 19.95 -1.53 18.67
CA THR A 6 19.99 -2.86 19.28
C THR A 6 19.53 -3.97 18.35
N LYS A 7 18.88 -3.62 17.22
CA LYS A 7 18.24 -4.57 16.29
C LYS A 7 17.13 -5.41 16.94
N ILE A 8 16.55 -4.92 18.03
CA ILE A 8 15.49 -5.61 18.78
C ILE A 8 14.13 -4.99 18.46
N CYS A 9 13.11 -5.85 18.33
CA CYS A 9 11.71 -5.46 18.26
C CYS A 9 11.14 -5.38 19.67
N LEU A 10 10.81 -4.17 20.13
CA LEU A 10 10.15 -3.97 21.42
C LEU A 10 8.63 -3.92 21.20
N MET A 11 7.91 -4.85 21.82
CA MET A 11 6.47 -4.74 22.09
C MET A 11 6.30 -4.04 23.43
N PHE A 12 5.51 -2.97 23.49
CA PHE A 12 5.10 -2.42 24.78
C PHE A 12 3.90 -3.21 25.27
N GLU A 13 3.99 -3.78 26.47
CA GLU A 13 2.82 -4.26 27.21
C GLU A 13 2.04 -3.05 27.77
N SER A 14 0.71 -3.15 27.70
CA SER A 14 -0.26 -2.17 28.15
C SER A 14 -0.13 -1.86 29.65
N GLY A 15 -0.06 -0.57 30.01
CA GLY A 15 -0.07 -0.07 31.40
C GLY A 15 -1.13 1.01 31.62
N GLU A 16 -1.64 1.09 32.85
CA GLU A 16 -2.73 1.93 33.36
C GLU A 16 -2.69 3.39 32.84
N ASN A 17 -3.55 3.71 31.86
CA ASN A 17 -4.03 5.05 31.41
C ASN A 17 -4.44 5.07 29.91
N CYS A 18 -4.92 3.95 29.35
CA CYS A 18 -5.26 3.88 27.93
C CYS A 18 -6.76 4.23 27.68
N PHE A 19 -7.03 5.01 26.63
CA PHE A 19 -8.40 5.20 26.11
C PHE A 19 -8.68 4.05 25.14
N HIS A 20 -9.70 3.24 25.45
CA HIS A 20 -10.23 2.25 24.52
C HIS A 20 -11.36 2.89 23.72
N HIS A 21 -11.27 2.88 22.39
CA HIS A 21 -12.44 3.04 21.53
C HIS A 21 -12.87 1.63 21.11
N GLU A 22 -14.14 1.27 21.33
CA GLU A 22 -14.67 -0.10 21.23
C GLU A 22 -14.51 -0.77 19.85
N ASN A 23 -14.06 -0.03 18.83
CA ASN A 23 -13.91 -0.50 17.45
C ASN A 23 -12.45 -0.69 17.00
N ILE A 24 -11.45 -0.44 17.85
CA ILE A 24 -10.04 -0.59 17.51
C ILE A 24 -9.51 -1.81 18.27
N GLY A 25 -9.40 -2.93 17.56
CA GLY A 25 -9.12 -4.27 18.09
C GLY A 25 -7.70 -4.51 18.62
N ASP A 26 -6.83 -3.51 18.66
CA ASP A 26 -5.45 -3.67 19.12
C ASP A 26 -5.12 -2.84 20.36
N LYS A 27 -4.55 -3.51 21.36
CA LYS A 27 -4.13 -2.99 22.68
C LYS A 27 -2.87 -2.12 22.57
N VAL A 28 -2.88 -1.09 21.74
CA VAL A 28 -1.75 -0.14 21.65
C VAL A 28 -2.13 1.11 22.44
N CYS A 29 -1.31 1.47 23.44
CA CYS A 29 -1.59 2.60 24.32
C CYS A 29 -1.18 3.92 23.66
N TYR A 30 -2.13 4.82 23.38
CA TYR A 30 -1.85 6.03 22.58
C TYR A 30 -1.67 7.33 23.38
N ARG A 31 -2.01 7.43 24.70
CA ARG A 31 -1.90 8.72 25.45
C ARG A 31 -1.80 8.62 26.97
N LEU A 32 -1.26 9.68 27.58
CA LEU A 32 -1.46 10.07 28.98
C LEU A 32 -2.61 11.08 29.08
N LYS A 33 -3.63 10.80 29.91
CA LYS A 33 -4.78 11.68 30.19
C LYS A 33 -4.38 13.09 30.64
N SER A 34 -3.18 13.25 31.18
CA SER A 34 -2.62 14.53 31.66
C SER A 34 -2.35 15.58 30.57
N LEU A 35 -2.42 15.23 29.28
CA LEU A 35 -2.13 16.13 28.16
C LEU A 35 -3.38 16.76 27.50
N CYS A 36 -4.60 16.38 27.92
CA CYS A 36 -5.84 16.99 27.44
C CYS A 36 -6.62 17.62 28.61
N ASN A 37 -7.09 18.87 28.44
CA ASN A 37 -7.89 19.56 29.45
C ASN A 37 -9.38 19.46 29.07
N ASN A 38 -10.09 18.42 29.54
CA ASN A 38 -11.55 18.13 29.51
C ASN A 38 -12.37 18.40 28.21
N VAL A 39 -11.84 19.13 27.23
CA VAL A 39 -12.51 19.69 26.05
C VAL A 39 -11.50 19.81 24.89
N ASN A 40 -10.26 20.23 25.18
CA ASN A 40 -9.26 20.48 24.14
C ASN A 40 -8.08 19.51 24.23
N CYS A 41 -7.75 18.90 23.09
CA CYS A 41 -6.56 18.07 22.92
C CYS A 41 -5.59 18.75 21.95
N PRO A 42 -4.53 19.43 22.43
CA PRO A 42 -3.65 20.24 21.59
C PRO A 42 -2.80 19.42 20.58
N ARG A 43 -2.80 18.09 20.65
CA ARG A 43 -2.12 17.20 19.69
C ARG A 43 -2.90 15.93 19.44
N CYS A 44 -3.56 15.80 18.29
CA CYS A 44 -4.30 14.60 17.88
C CYS A 44 -3.42 13.40 17.54
N PRO A 45 -3.89 12.14 17.68
CA PRO A 45 -3.19 11.02 17.07
C PRO A 45 -3.08 11.27 15.57
N ILE A 46 -2.00 10.81 14.95
CA ILE A 46 -1.74 11.08 13.54
C ILE A 46 -2.89 10.47 12.71
N GLY A 47 -3.62 11.34 12.00
CA GLY A 47 -4.84 10.98 11.27
C GLY A 47 -6.10 11.63 11.81
N TYR A 48 -6.13 12.04 13.08
CA TYR A 48 -7.26 12.74 13.67
C TYR A 48 -7.01 14.24 13.74
N TYR A 49 -8.09 15.02 13.74
CA TYR A 49 -8.05 16.47 13.83
C TYR A 49 -9.35 17.06 14.43
N GLY A 50 -9.35 18.38 14.64
CA GLY A 50 -10.39 19.09 15.38
C GLY A 50 -10.03 19.28 16.86
N ASP A 51 -10.73 20.18 17.55
CA ASP A 51 -10.39 20.61 18.92
C ASP A 51 -10.39 19.45 19.94
N ALA A 52 -11.26 18.46 19.70
CA ALA A 52 -11.39 17.26 20.51
C ALA A 52 -10.88 15.99 19.80
N CYS A 53 -10.18 16.13 18.65
CA CYS A 53 -9.74 15.01 17.81
C CYS A 53 -10.88 14.09 17.35
N GLN A 54 -12.04 14.69 17.10
CA GLN A 54 -13.29 14.00 16.78
C GLN A 54 -13.46 13.71 15.29
N GLN A 55 -12.63 14.31 14.44
CA GLN A 55 -12.63 14.08 13.00
C GLN A 55 -11.40 13.26 12.61
N ILE A 56 -11.52 12.50 11.53
CA ILE A 56 -10.46 11.64 10.99
C ILE A 56 -10.30 11.93 9.50
N ILE A 57 -9.05 11.90 9.03
CA ILE A 57 -8.72 12.11 7.62
C ILE A 57 -9.20 10.94 6.78
N GLN A 58 -9.61 11.23 5.54
CA GLN A 58 -10.05 10.18 4.62
C GLN A 58 -8.89 9.33 4.11
N ASP A 59 -7.77 9.99 3.83
CA ASP A 59 -6.51 9.39 3.40
C ASP A 59 -5.35 10.36 3.67
N CYS A 60 -4.14 9.96 3.27
CA CYS A 60 -2.94 10.74 3.49
C CYS A 60 -2.95 12.10 2.76
N SER A 61 -3.67 12.23 1.64
CA SER A 61 -3.79 13.49 0.90
C SER A 61 -4.67 14.48 1.65
N ASP A 62 -5.82 14.04 2.16
CA ASP A 62 -6.65 14.85 3.05
C ASP A 62 -5.85 15.30 4.29
N GLY A 63 -5.08 14.39 4.90
CA GLY A 63 -4.21 14.72 6.03
C GLY A 63 -3.12 15.74 5.71
N HIS A 64 -2.52 15.69 4.51
CA HIS A 64 -1.59 16.70 4.05
C HIS A 64 -2.24 18.08 3.97
N HIS A 65 -3.41 18.20 3.32
CA HIS A 65 -4.14 19.46 3.18
C HIS A 65 -4.57 20.04 4.55
N ARG A 66 -4.88 19.17 5.50
CA ARG A 66 -5.26 19.54 6.88
C ARG A 66 -4.07 19.77 7.81
N ASN A 67 -2.84 19.56 7.35
CA ASN A 67 -1.62 19.67 8.16
C ASN A 67 -1.65 18.83 9.45
N VAL A 68 -2.23 17.62 9.40
CA VAL A 68 -2.35 16.74 10.59
C VAL A 68 -1.00 16.22 11.10
N ALA A 69 0.02 16.28 10.26
CA ALA A 69 1.39 15.93 10.60
C ALA A 69 2.39 16.87 9.92
N ARG A 70 3.54 17.08 10.57
CA ARG A 70 4.67 17.76 9.94
C ARG A 70 5.32 16.83 8.92
N LYS A 71 5.67 17.38 7.75
CA LYS A 71 6.53 16.82 6.69
C LYS A 71 7.33 15.57 7.09
N ALA A 72 6.71 14.40 6.95
CA ALA A 72 7.28 13.13 7.36
C ALA A 72 6.53 11.94 6.74
N SER A 73 7.28 10.84 6.59
CA SER A 73 6.72 9.51 6.36
C SER A 73 6.40 8.84 7.69
N LEU A 74 5.11 8.65 7.99
CA LEU A 74 4.60 8.17 9.27
C LEU A 74 3.43 7.19 9.05
N ILE A 75 3.11 6.41 10.07
CA ILE A 75 1.84 5.67 10.10
C ILE A 75 0.76 6.60 10.63
N SER A 76 -0.39 6.60 9.95
CA SER A 76 -1.55 7.41 10.27
C SER A 76 -2.80 6.55 10.27
N TYR A 77 -3.77 6.95 11.07
CA TYR A 77 -5.13 6.47 10.92
C TYR A 77 -5.82 7.19 9.76
N ILE A 78 -6.58 6.43 8.98
CA ILE A 78 -7.40 6.96 7.89
C ILE A 78 -8.78 6.29 7.93
N GLN A 79 -9.80 7.00 7.46
CA GLN A 79 -11.14 6.46 7.27
C GLN A 79 -11.60 6.71 5.83
N PRO A 80 -11.30 5.78 4.89
CA PRO A 80 -11.52 6.01 3.46
C PRO A 80 -12.95 6.39 3.07
N THR A 81 -13.95 5.98 3.86
CA THR A 81 -15.36 6.36 3.71
C THR A 81 -15.91 6.84 5.04
N SER A 82 -16.84 7.80 5.04
CA SER A 82 -17.34 8.46 6.27
C SER A 82 -18.00 7.54 7.31
N LYS A 83 -18.43 6.34 6.90
CA LYS A 83 -18.99 5.30 7.78
C LYS A 83 -18.20 3.98 7.71
N GLY A 84 -17.01 4.04 7.12
CA GLY A 84 -16.15 2.89 6.95
C GLY A 84 -15.33 2.56 8.18
N GLU A 85 -14.60 1.47 8.06
CA GLU A 85 -13.58 1.07 9.01
C GLU A 85 -12.44 2.09 9.06
N ILE A 86 -11.91 2.30 10.27
CA ILE A 86 -10.70 3.08 10.52
C ILE A 86 -9.52 2.12 10.43
N ILE A 87 -8.56 2.42 9.57
CA ILE A 87 -7.39 1.57 9.33
C ILE A 87 -6.10 2.36 9.50
N GLU A 88 -5.01 1.66 9.74
CA GLU A 88 -3.67 2.23 9.69
C GLU A 88 -3.13 2.21 8.25
N ALA A 89 -2.50 3.32 7.84
CA ALA A 89 -1.84 3.45 6.54
C ALA A 89 -0.47 4.11 6.71
N LYS A 90 0.53 3.70 5.91
CA LYS A 90 1.77 4.48 5.79
C LYS A 90 1.50 5.68 4.89
N CYS A 91 1.57 6.86 5.49
CA CYS A 91 1.46 8.14 4.81
C CYS A 91 2.84 8.75 4.61
N ASN A 92 3.10 9.29 3.42
CA ASN A 92 4.09 10.33 3.26
C ASN A 92 3.36 11.67 3.17
N PHE A 93 3.35 12.44 4.26
CA PHE A 93 2.72 13.76 4.29
C PHE A 93 3.54 14.83 3.58
N ASP A 94 4.72 14.48 3.04
CA ASP A 94 5.40 15.33 2.06
C ASP A 94 4.72 15.24 0.70
N TYR A 95 4.92 16.29 -0.12
CA TYR A 95 4.57 16.27 -1.55
C TYR A 95 3.12 15.84 -1.86
N GLY A 96 2.12 16.39 -1.17
CA GLY A 96 0.70 16.18 -1.51
C GLY A 96 -0.01 15.07 -0.72
N GLY A 97 0.70 14.34 0.15
CA GLY A 97 0.10 13.32 1.00
C GLY A 97 -0.12 12.00 0.26
N ILE A 98 0.92 11.18 0.20
CA ILE A 98 0.95 9.92 -0.56
C ILE A 98 0.55 8.78 0.36
N THR A 99 -0.43 7.98 -0.07
CA THR A 99 -0.82 6.74 0.61
C THR A 99 -0.08 5.56 0.01
N LEU A 100 0.70 4.83 0.81
CA LEU A 100 1.28 3.56 0.37
C LEU A 100 0.22 2.48 0.54
N PHE A 101 -0.01 1.65 -0.48
CA PHE A 101 -0.94 0.52 -0.37
C PHE A 101 -0.26 -0.84 -0.48
N GLN A 102 0.98 -0.86 -0.94
CA GLN A 102 1.84 -2.03 -0.88
C GLN A 102 3.24 -1.60 -0.47
N LEU A 103 3.84 -2.36 0.44
CA LEU A 103 5.25 -2.28 0.76
C LEU A 103 5.85 -3.68 0.83
N ARG A 104 6.86 -3.91 0.00
CA ARG A 104 7.85 -4.97 0.16
C ARG A 104 9.13 -4.30 0.66
N GLU A 105 9.62 -4.62 1.85
CA GLU A 105 10.94 -4.21 2.35
C GLU A 105 11.68 -5.43 2.90
N SER A 106 12.94 -5.64 2.52
CA SER A 106 13.76 -6.76 2.99
C SER A 106 14.04 -6.58 4.48
N LEU A 107 13.21 -7.22 5.31
CA LEU A 107 13.31 -7.25 6.77
C LEU A 107 13.46 -8.69 7.24
N CYS A 108 13.84 -8.87 8.50
CA CYS A 108 14.14 -10.18 9.08
C CYS A 108 12.97 -11.19 9.06
N ASP A 109 11.73 -10.70 8.88
CA ASP A 109 10.54 -11.53 8.79
C ASP A 109 9.67 -11.08 7.58
N PRO A 110 9.84 -11.71 6.41
CA PRO A 110 9.09 -11.35 5.20
C PRO A 110 7.65 -11.88 5.28
N VAL A 111 6.70 -11.06 4.87
CA VAL A 111 5.29 -11.48 4.77
C VAL A 111 5.10 -12.30 3.50
N ASP A 112 4.36 -13.42 3.60
CA ASP A 112 3.94 -14.19 2.43
C ASP A 112 2.83 -13.45 1.69
N PHE A 113 3.05 -13.13 0.41
CA PHE A 113 2.09 -12.50 -0.50
C PHE A 113 1.32 -13.51 -1.34
N ASN A 114 1.63 -14.81 -1.27
CA ASN A 114 0.82 -15.84 -1.91
C ASN A 114 -0.46 -16.11 -1.08
N ARG A 115 -1.37 -15.14 -1.09
CA ARG A 115 -2.60 -15.09 -0.26
C ARG A 115 -3.86 -15.30 -1.08
N ASN A 116 -4.93 -15.70 -0.39
CA ASN A 116 -6.25 -15.93 -1.01
C ASN A 116 -6.95 -14.61 -1.35
N TRP A 117 -8.09 -14.70 -2.03
CA TRP A 117 -8.89 -13.54 -2.44
C TRP A 117 -9.27 -12.66 -1.26
N ILE A 118 -9.79 -13.26 -0.19
CA ILE A 118 -10.33 -12.55 0.98
C ILE A 118 -9.22 -11.74 1.67
N ASP A 119 -8.03 -12.31 1.83
CA ASP A 119 -6.85 -11.64 2.38
C ASP A 119 -6.47 -10.44 1.50
N TYR A 120 -6.46 -10.59 0.17
CA TYR A 120 -6.16 -9.48 -0.74
C TYR A 120 -7.22 -8.38 -0.73
N VAL A 121 -8.48 -8.72 -0.49
CA VAL A 121 -9.57 -7.75 -0.36
C VAL A 121 -9.45 -6.95 0.94
N ASN A 122 -9.23 -7.64 2.06
CA ASN A 122 -9.20 -7.04 3.40
C ASN A 122 -7.86 -6.39 3.75
N GLY A 123 -6.76 -6.87 3.17
CA GLY A 123 -5.41 -6.47 3.56
C GLY A 123 -4.74 -7.49 4.46
N PHE A 124 -3.40 -7.48 4.45
CA PHE A 124 -2.59 -8.40 5.25
C PHE A 124 -1.17 -7.85 5.47
N GLY A 125 -0.44 -8.52 6.37
CA GLY A 125 0.94 -8.19 6.69
C GLY A 125 1.05 -7.29 7.91
N TYR A 126 2.18 -6.62 8.03
CA TYR A 126 2.53 -5.80 9.18
C TYR A 126 2.81 -4.37 8.74
N ILE A 127 2.01 -3.42 9.23
CA ILE A 127 2.07 -2.03 8.78
C ILE A 127 3.42 -1.37 9.05
N HIS A 128 4.24 -1.86 10.00
CA HIS A 128 5.61 -1.34 10.17
C HIS A 128 6.64 -2.00 9.24
N GLY A 129 6.33 -3.18 8.68
CA GLY A 129 7.16 -3.92 7.74
C GLY A 129 6.51 -4.04 6.37
N GLU A 130 6.38 -5.28 5.88
CA GLU A 130 5.70 -5.57 4.62
C GLU A 130 4.19 -5.66 4.81
N TYR A 131 3.44 -5.06 3.90
CA TYR A 131 1.99 -5.15 3.96
C TYR A 131 1.32 -4.90 2.62
N TRP A 132 0.07 -5.32 2.54
CA TRP A 132 -0.91 -5.00 1.52
C TRP A 132 -2.11 -4.36 2.22
N LEU A 133 -2.48 -3.15 1.81
CA LEU A 133 -3.54 -2.37 2.46
C LEU A 133 -4.94 -2.98 2.31
N GLY A 134 -5.16 -3.78 1.25
CA GLY A 134 -6.46 -4.35 0.91
C GLY A 134 -7.12 -3.64 -0.26
N LEU A 135 -7.61 -4.41 -1.24
CA LEU A 135 -8.27 -3.88 -2.44
C LEU A 135 -9.50 -3.04 -2.11
N LYS A 136 -10.27 -3.44 -1.09
CA LYS A 136 -11.44 -2.69 -0.62
C LYS A 136 -11.06 -1.29 -0.18
N HIS A 137 -9.98 -1.16 0.59
CA HIS A 137 -9.51 0.13 1.10
C HIS A 137 -8.90 0.98 0.00
N VAL A 138 -8.11 0.39 -0.90
CA VAL A 138 -7.56 1.08 -2.08
C VAL A 138 -8.68 1.61 -2.98
N TYR A 139 -9.66 0.77 -3.31
CA TYR A 139 -10.82 1.17 -4.11
C TYR A 139 -11.54 2.38 -3.51
N ASN A 140 -11.81 2.35 -2.20
CA ASN A 140 -12.50 3.45 -1.52
C ASN A 140 -11.70 4.76 -1.57
N ILE A 141 -10.38 4.71 -1.35
CA ILE A 141 -9.51 5.90 -1.47
C ILE A 141 -9.55 6.44 -2.90
N LEU A 142 -9.55 5.56 -3.91
CA LEU A 142 -9.62 5.95 -5.31
C LEU A 142 -10.94 6.65 -5.69
N GLN A 143 -12.04 6.41 -4.95
CA GLN A 143 -13.31 7.11 -5.18
C GLN A 143 -13.34 8.54 -4.61
N ASN A 144 -12.44 8.89 -3.69
CA ASN A 144 -12.44 10.20 -3.05
C ASN A 144 -11.95 11.31 -3.98
N TYR A 145 -11.18 10.98 -5.03
CA TYR A 145 -10.61 11.96 -5.95
C TYR A 145 -10.69 11.50 -7.40
N PRO A 146 -10.94 12.43 -8.36
CA PRO A 146 -11.06 12.09 -9.77
C PRO A 146 -9.72 11.78 -10.46
N ALA A 147 -8.59 12.17 -9.86
CA ALA A 147 -7.26 12.05 -10.45
C ALA A 147 -6.22 11.59 -9.43
N ILE A 148 -5.81 10.33 -9.54
CA ILE A 148 -4.75 9.72 -8.73
C ILE A 148 -3.79 9.00 -9.67
N ALA A 149 -2.49 9.21 -9.47
CA ALA A 149 -1.43 8.44 -10.09
C ALA A 149 -1.10 7.21 -9.23
N LEU A 150 -0.93 6.06 -9.88
CA LEU A 150 -0.17 4.95 -9.31
C LEU A 150 1.32 5.26 -9.45
N GLN A 151 1.99 5.45 -8.31
CA GLN A 151 3.44 5.59 -8.24
C GLN A 151 4.08 4.24 -7.88
N VAL A 152 4.96 3.75 -8.74
CA VAL A 152 5.70 2.51 -8.55
C VAL A 152 7.15 2.85 -8.22
N ASN A 153 7.69 2.25 -7.15
CA ASN A 153 9.09 2.41 -6.78
C ASN A 153 9.74 1.06 -6.53
N PHE A 154 10.90 0.84 -7.11
CA PHE A 154 11.78 -0.32 -6.85
C PHE A 154 13.12 0.19 -6.36
N GLN A 155 13.78 -0.52 -5.46
CA GLN A 155 15.07 -0.11 -4.91
C GLN A 155 15.97 -1.33 -4.68
N TYR A 156 17.24 -1.16 -4.99
CA TYR A 156 18.33 -2.08 -4.67
C TYR A 156 19.52 -1.29 -4.12
N GLY A 157 19.91 -1.58 -2.88
CA GLY A 157 20.91 -0.79 -2.18
C GLY A 157 20.51 0.69 -2.10
N TYR A 158 21.36 1.58 -2.63
CA TYR A 158 21.11 3.02 -2.69
C TYR A 158 20.42 3.50 -3.97
N ARG A 159 20.28 2.62 -4.97
CA ARG A 159 19.67 2.97 -6.25
C ARG A 159 18.18 2.67 -6.22
N GLY A 160 17.37 3.65 -6.62
CA GLY A 160 15.92 3.52 -6.71
C GLY A 160 15.44 3.88 -8.11
N TRP A 161 14.43 3.16 -8.60
CA TRP A 161 13.76 3.43 -9.85
C TRP A 161 12.30 3.77 -9.60
N GLN A 162 11.77 4.71 -10.38
CA GLN A 162 10.43 5.25 -10.15
C GLN A 162 9.68 5.54 -11.45
N GLY A 163 8.37 5.29 -11.42
CA GLY A 163 7.47 5.55 -12.53
C GLY A 163 6.04 5.77 -12.06
N TYR A 164 5.25 6.36 -12.94
CA TYR A 164 3.92 6.85 -12.62
C TYR A 164 2.93 6.49 -13.72
N PHE A 165 1.72 6.14 -13.31
CA PHE A 165 0.60 5.86 -14.20
C PHE A 165 -0.56 6.76 -13.81
N ASN A 166 -0.92 7.71 -14.68
CA ASN A 166 -2.00 8.67 -14.42
C ASN A 166 -3.37 7.99 -14.36
N TYR A 167 -4.34 8.63 -13.69
CA TYR A 167 -5.74 8.17 -13.65
C TYR A 167 -5.88 6.68 -13.27
N PHE A 168 -5.07 6.24 -12.30
CA PHE A 168 -5.18 4.89 -11.77
C PHE A 168 -6.52 4.74 -11.06
N SER A 169 -7.27 3.72 -11.45
CA SER A 169 -8.56 3.38 -10.84
C SER A 169 -8.73 1.88 -10.77
N LEU A 170 -9.58 1.46 -9.84
CA LEU A 170 -10.06 0.09 -9.73
C LEU A 170 -11.57 0.09 -9.91
N SER A 171 -12.09 -0.91 -10.61
CA SER A 171 -13.53 -1.18 -10.56
C SER A 171 -13.93 -1.72 -9.18
N ASP A 172 -15.23 -1.88 -8.95
CA ASP A 172 -15.77 -2.39 -7.70
C ASP A 172 -15.44 -3.88 -7.45
N HIS A 173 -15.86 -4.37 -6.28
CA HIS A 173 -15.73 -5.77 -5.88
C HIS A 173 -16.41 -6.72 -6.87
N ASP A 174 -17.62 -6.39 -7.34
CA ASP A 174 -18.46 -7.27 -8.16
C ASP A 174 -17.86 -7.54 -9.54
N THR A 175 -17.06 -6.60 -10.03
CA THR A 175 -16.31 -6.74 -11.28
C THR A 175 -14.87 -7.21 -11.07
N GLY A 176 -14.46 -7.49 -9.82
CA GLY A 176 -13.17 -8.07 -9.48
C GLY A 176 -12.01 -7.07 -9.42
N TYR A 177 -12.28 -5.82 -9.03
CA TYR A 177 -11.25 -4.77 -8.91
C TYR A 177 -10.39 -4.61 -10.15
N LYS A 178 -11.00 -4.47 -11.33
CA LYS A 178 -10.31 -4.36 -12.61
C LYS A 178 -9.35 -3.17 -12.62
N PHE A 179 -8.13 -3.41 -13.10
CA PHE A 179 -7.11 -2.40 -13.28
C PHE A 179 -7.47 -1.46 -14.43
N SER A 180 -7.39 -0.16 -14.18
CA SER A 180 -7.41 0.87 -15.23
C SER A 180 -6.35 1.91 -14.92
N ALA A 181 -5.57 2.31 -15.93
CA ALA A 181 -4.66 3.43 -15.81
C ALA A 181 -4.41 4.12 -17.15
N GLY A 182 -4.26 5.44 -17.10
CA GLY A 182 -3.92 6.29 -18.23
C GLY A 182 -2.43 6.27 -18.59
N SER A 183 -1.93 7.42 -19.04
CA SER A 183 -0.55 7.53 -19.55
C SER A 183 0.50 7.23 -18.48
N TYR A 184 1.53 6.51 -18.90
CA TYR A 184 2.74 6.32 -18.13
C TYR A 184 3.71 7.50 -18.33
N TYR A 185 4.41 7.87 -17.26
CA TYR A 185 5.58 8.74 -17.34
C TYR A 185 6.63 8.30 -16.32
N GLY A 186 7.90 8.37 -16.73
CA GLY A 186 9.04 8.03 -15.89
C GLY A 186 9.44 9.17 -14.97
N ALA A 187 10.11 8.83 -13.87
CA ALA A 187 10.78 9.84 -13.06
C ALA A 187 11.93 10.52 -13.85
N PRO A 188 12.26 11.80 -13.57
CA PRO A 188 13.37 12.49 -14.24
C PRO A 188 14.74 11.84 -13.99
N VAL A 189 14.89 11.12 -12.88
CA VAL A 189 16.11 10.41 -12.49
C VAL A 189 15.73 8.96 -12.21
N ASP A 190 16.46 8.02 -12.83
CA ASP A 190 16.22 6.57 -12.75
C ASP A 190 14.73 6.18 -12.98
N PRO A 191 14.18 6.39 -14.19
CA PRO A 191 12.83 5.93 -14.51
C PRO A 191 12.73 4.39 -14.44
N ILE A 192 11.55 3.89 -14.09
CA ILE A 192 11.20 2.46 -14.23
C ILE A 192 10.24 2.27 -15.39
N GLY A 193 10.56 1.41 -16.36
CA GLY A 193 9.82 1.30 -17.61
C GLY A 193 8.35 0.90 -17.46
N ASN A 194 7.57 0.99 -18.54
CA ASN A 194 6.14 0.69 -18.50
C ASN A 194 5.84 -0.81 -18.67
N SER A 195 5.73 -1.54 -17.54
CA SER A 195 5.33 -2.96 -17.52
C SER A 195 3.82 -3.21 -17.36
N LEU A 196 2.97 -2.17 -17.29
CA LEU A 196 1.54 -2.34 -16.94
C LEU A 196 0.57 -2.00 -18.08
N THR A 197 0.85 -0.97 -18.89
CA THR A 197 -0.16 -0.44 -19.83
C THR A 197 0.22 -0.55 -21.31
N VAL A 198 1.39 -1.13 -21.64
CA VAL A 198 1.85 -1.26 -23.04
C VAL A 198 1.18 -2.43 -23.75
N ALA A 199 0.51 -2.15 -24.87
CA ALA A 199 0.00 -3.18 -25.77
C ALA A 199 1.15 -3.97 -26.44
N PRO A 200 0.99 -5.29 -26.67
CA PRO A 200 -0.21 -6.09 -26.45
C PRO A 200 -0.28 -6.70 -25.03
N ASN A 201 0.59 -6.29 -24.10
CA ASN A 201 0.74 -6.89 -22.77
C ASN A 201 0.13 -6.01 -21.65
N SER A 202 -0.90 -5.23 -21.99
CA SER A 202 -1.55 -4.31 -21.06
C SER A 202 -2.44 -5.05 -20.05
N LEU A 203 -2.42 -4.57 -18.81
CA LEU A 203 -3.29 -4.99 -17.71
C LEU A 203 -4.63 -4.23 -17.68
N GLU A 204 -4.84 -3.30 -18.63
CA GLU A 204 -6.07 -2.53 -18.74
C GLU A 204 -7.31 -3.44 -18.82
N GLY A 205 -8.30 -3.16 -17.95
CA GLY A 205 -9.55 -3.91 -17.83
C GLY A 205 -9.41 -5.31 -17.23
N ARG A 206 -8.20 -5.74 -16.81
CA ARG A 206 -7.99 -7.07 -16.23
C ARG A 206 -8.47 -7.10 -14.77
N PRO A 207 -9.27 -8.10 -14.37
CA PRO A 207 -9.64 -8.29 -12.97
C PRO A 207 -8.43 -8.74 -12.15
N PHE A 208 -8.46 -8.46 -10.85
CA PHE A 208 -7.48 -9.01 -9.92
C PHE A 208 -7.68 -10.53 -9.80
N SER A 209 -6.60 -11.29 -9.61
CA SER A 209 -6.69 -12.74 -9.45
C SER A 209 -5.74 -13.26 -8.39
N THR A 210 -6.19 -14.27 -7.65
CA THR A 210 -5.48 -14.98 -6.57
C THR A 210 -5.52 -16.49 -6.82
N TYR A 211 -4.74 -17.28 -6.09
CA TYR A 211 -4.63 -18.73 -6.35
C TYR A 211 -5.97 -19.48 -6.23
N ASP A 212 -6.90 -18.95 -5.44
CA ASP A 212 -8.23 -19.47 -5.18
C ASP A 212 -9.34 -18.77 -5.99
N ASN A 213 -9.01 -17.70 -6.71
CA ASN A 213 -9.93 -16.94 -7.54
C ASN A 213 -9.21 -16.49 -8.83
N ASP A 214 -8.95 -17.45 -9.71
CA ASP A 214 -8.23 -17.22 -10.95
C ASP A 214 -9.17 -16.88 -12.12
N ILE A 215 -9.13 -15.61 -12.55
CA ILE A 215 -9.87 -15.11 -13.71
C ILE A 215 -8.93 -14.90 -14.92
N SER A 216 -7.62 -15.19 -14.76
CA SER A 216 -6.63 -15.07 -15.83
C SER A 216 -6.78 -16.14 -16.92
N GLY A 217 -7.34 -17.30 -16.59
CA GLY A 217 -7.48 -18.43 -17.52
C GLY A 217 -6.16 -19.12 -17.92
N ASN A 218 -5.04 -18.79 -17.26
CA ASN A 218 -3.71 -19.36 -17.55
C ASN A 218 -2.97 -19.79 -16.27
N ASP A 219 -3.70 -20.02 -15.18
CA ASP A 219 -3.17 -20.40 -13.86
C ASP A 219 -2.11 -19.42 -13.33
N CYS A 220 -2.27 -18.14 -13.68
CA CYS A 220 -1.25 -17.12 -13.44
C CYS A 220 -0.95 -16.93 -11.95
N PRO A 221 -1.94 -16.81 -11.05
CA PRO A 221 -1.65 -16.62 -9.63
C PRO A 221 -0.87 -17.80 -9.02
N ASN A 222 -1.14 -19.03 -9.45
CA ASN A 222 -0.43 -20.23 -8.98
C ASN A 222 1.02 -20.29 -9.50
N ARG A 223 1.28 -19.80 -10.71
CA ARG A 223 2.63 -19.72 -11.28
C ARG A 223 3.44 -18.56 -10.68
N PHE A 224 2.80 -17.41 -10.49
CA PHE A 224 3.43 -16.17 -10.05
C PHE A 224 3.49 -16.01 -8.53
N LYS A 225 2.82 -16.90 -7.78
CA LYS A 225 2.85 -16.99 -6.31
C LYS A 225 2.54 -15.66 -5.61
N GLY A 226 1.53 -14.98 -6.12
CA GLY A 226 1.03 -13.71 -5.60
C GLY A 226 -0.24 -13.31 -6.32
N GLY A 227 -1.08 -12.51 -5.65
CA GLY A 227 -2.24 -11.89 -6.26
C GLY A 227 -1.84 -10.67 -7.08
N PHE A 228 -2.34 -10.55 -8.31
CA PHE A 228 -2.11 -9.40 -9.18
C PHE A 228 -3.16 -9.32 -10.30
N TRP A 229 -3.12 -8.24 -11.08
CA TRP A 229 -3.85 -8.17 -12.34
C TRP A 229 -3.07 -8.94 -13.40
N PHE A 230 -3.56 -10.12 -13.78
CA PHE A 230 -2.92 -10.96 -14.77
C PHE A 230 -3.61 -10.86 -16.12
N MET A 231 -2.81 -10.90 -17.18
CA MET A 231 -3.28 -11.07 -18.55
C MET A 231 -3.83 -12.46 -18.76
N ASN A 232 -4.85 -12.56 -19.62
CA ASN A 232 -5.27 -13.84 -20.17
C ASN A 232 -4.34 -14.25 -21.32
N LYS A 233 -3.08 -14.56 -20.97
CA LYS A 233 -2.01 -15.02 -21.86
C LYS A 233 -1.03 -15.91 -21.11
N ALA A 234 -0.31 -16.76 -21.82
CA ALA A 234 0.68 -17.67 -21.25
C ALA A 234 1.78 -16.98 -20.43
N ASN A 235 2.16 -15.74 -20.78
CA ASN A 235 3.17 -14.96 -20.05
C ASN A 235 2.63 -14.20 -18.84
N CYS A 236 1.31 -14.18 -18.61
CA CYS A 236 0.59 -13.64 -17.45
C CYS A 236 0.82 -12.17 -17.08
N SER A 237 2.05 -11.71 -16.88
CA SER A 237 2.37 -10.32 -16.55
C SER A 237 3.80 -9.97 -16.92
N ARG A 238 4.06 -8.68 -17.18
CA ARG A 238 5.41 -8.11 -17.30
C ARG A 238 5.96 -7.57 -15.98
N ALA A 239 5.17 -7.64 -14.91
CA ALA A 239 5.59 -7.26 -13.57
C ALA A 239 4.95 -8.18 -12.52
N ASN A 240 5.68 -8.46 -11.45
CA ASN A 240 5.16 -9.20 -10.31
C ASN A 240 5.61 -8.56 -8.99
N PRO A 241 5.10 -7.37 -8.63
CA PRO A 241 5.52 -6.70 -7.38
C PRO A 241 5.12 -7.49 -6.12
N ASN A 242 4.20 -8.44 -6.26
CA ASN A 242 3.70 -9.30 -5.19
C ASN A 242 4.34 -10.69 -5.18
N GLY A 243 5.31 -10.96 -6.07
CA GLY A 243 6.04 -12.22 -6.11
C GLY A 243 6.96 -12.46 -4.91
N ARG A 244 7.66 -13.59 -4.93
CA ARG A 244 8.65 -13.99 -3.93
C ARG A 244 10.00 -13.33 -4.21
N ARG A 245 10.70 -12.86 -3.18
CA ARG A 245 12.05 -12.31 -3.35
C ARG A 245 13.08 -13.40 -3.54
N ASN A 246 14.14 -13.09 -4.30
CA ASN A 246 15.31 -13.95 -4.50
C ASN A 246 14.95 -15.40 -4.85
N HIS A 247 13.86 -15.57 -5.61
CA HIS A 247 13.36 -16.89 -5.96
C HIS A 247 13.94 -17.34 -7.30
N THR A 248 14.36 -18.61 -7.39
CA THR A 248 15.03 -19.15 -8.57
C THR A 248 14.10 -19.27 -9.78
N ASN A 249 12.81 -19.55 -9.55
CA ASN A 249 11.81 -19.50 -10.61
C ASN A 249 11.38 -18.04 -10.85
N PHE A 250 11.71 -17.55 -12.05
CA PHE A 250 11.46 -16.19 -12.51
C PHE A 250 9.99 -15.77 -12.39
N GLU A 251 9.03 -16.61 -12.82
CA GLU A 251 7.60 -16.25 -12.84
C GLU A 251 7.09 -15.94 -11.43
N SER A 252 7.49 -16.77 -10.48
CA SER A 252 7.16 -16.60 -9.06
C SER A 252 7.97 -15.52 -8.34
N SER A 253 8.96 -14.93 -9.01
CA SER A 253 9.86 -13.95 -8.40
C SER A 253 9.26 -12.54 -8.40
N LEU A 254 9.76 -11.67 -7.54
CA LEU A 254 9.46 -10.25 -7.56
C LEU A 254 10.30 -9.58 -8.65
N PHE A 255 9.64 -9.04 -9.69
CA PHE A 255 10.33 -8.43 -10.83
C PHE A 255 9.52 -7.31 -11.49
N TRP A 256 10.21 -6.57 -12.37
CA TRP A 256 9.63 -5.59 -13.27
C TRP A 256 10.43 -5.57 -14.58
N LEU A 257 9.84 -5.99 -15.70
CA LEU A 257 10.62 -6.25 -16.91
C LEU A 257 11.13 -4.99 -17.60
N ASP A 258 10.25 -4.01 -17.79
CA ASP A 258 10.61 -2.82 -18.56
C ASP A 258 11.64 -1.97 -17.78
N ASP A 259 12.80 -1.73 -18.41
CA ASP A 259 14.03 -1.13 -17.87
C ASP A 259 14.80 -1.91 -16.80
N LEU A 260 14.17 -2.80 -16.01
CA LEU A 260 14.87 -3.55 -14.95
C LEU A 260 15.17 -5.01 -15.30
N GLY A 261 14.60 -5.55 -16.38
CA GLY A 261 14.90 -6.87 -16.90
C GLY A 261 14.49 -8.01 -15.98
N ASP A 262 15.32 -9.05 -15.91
CA ASP A 262 15.11 -10.27 -15.12
C ASP A 262 15.58 -10.14 -13.66
N ARG A 263 15.95 -8.93 -13.24
CA ARG A 263 16.38 -8.65 -11.87
C ARG A 263 15.26 -9.00 -10.87
N ASN A 264 15.64 -9.67 -9.78
CA ASN A 264 14.72 -10.05 -8.71
C ASN A 264 15.28 -9.87 -7.28
N ASP A 265 16.38 -9.14 -7.15
CA ASP A 265 17.13 -8.91 -5.90
C ASP A 265 16.72 -7.61 -5.16
N PHE A 266 15.61 -7.00 -5.56
CA PHE A 266 15.16 -5.72 -5.02
C PHE A 266 14.92 -5.79 -3.51
N THR A 267 15.56 -4.86 -2.80
CA THR A 267 15.46 -4.74 -1.34
C THR A 267 14.18 -4.04 -0.91
N LYS A 268 13.60 -3.22 -1.79
CA LYS A 268 12.33 -2.53 -1.50
C LYS A 268 11.49 -2.30 -2.75
N VAL A 269 10.20 -2.56 -2.65
CA VAL A 269 9.17 -2.27 -3.67
C VAL A 269 7.99 -1.59 -3.00
N GLN A 270 7.44 -0.57 -3.65
CA GLN A 270 6.32 0.19 -3.14
C GLN A 270 5.36 0.54 -4.24
N LEU A 271 4.08 0.29 -4.00
CA LEU A 271 2.98 0.82 -4.78
C LEU A 271 2.28 1.89 -3.95
N ARG A 272 2.13 3.08 -4.52
CA ARG A 272 1.63 4.26 -3.81
C ARG A 272 0.59 5.00 -4.62
N LEU A 273 -0.36 5.61 -3.93
CA LEU A 273 -1.40 6.48 -4.48
C LEU A 273 -0.96 7.92 -4.29
N ASN A 274 -0.72 8.62 -5.40
CA ASN A 274 -0.32 10.02 -5.40
C ASN A 274 -1.40 10.85 -6.08
N ARG A 275 -1.95 11.85 -5.39
CA ARG A 275 -2.95 12.75 -5.98
C ARG A 275 -2.26 13.67 -7.00
N ILE A 276 -2.87 13.82 -8.18
CA ILE A 276 -2.38 14.68 -9.29
C ILE A 276 -3.14 15.99 -9.29
#